data_AF-A0AAU7DZE8-F1
#
_entry.id   AF-A0AAU7DZE8-F1
#
_cell.length_a   1.000
_cell.length_b   1.000
_cell.length_c   1.000
_cell.angle_alpha   90.00
_cell.angle_beta   90.00
_cell.angle_gamma   90.00
#
_symmetry.space_group_name_H-M   'P 1'
#
loop_
_entity.id
_entity.type
_entity.pdbx_description
1 polymer ?
#
loop_
_entity_poly.entity_id
_entity_poly.type
_entity_poly.pdbx_seq_one_letter_code
_entity_poly.pdbx_strand_id
1 'polypeptide(L)'
;MSTLTELFESKVVRDLVQKVATESQVALSALPAAASEVDPDDPREQIQVGVLMANGRLAPRNFADRAEAEAWAFPDEQVVEWNMICGCDR
;
A
#
# COMPACT_ATOMS: atom_id res chain seq x y z
N MET A 1 -15.89 -4.43 -46.65
CA MET A 1 -16.37 -5.33 -45.58
C MET A 1 -15.30 -6.39 -45.37
N SER A 2 -14.76 -6.48 -44.13
CA SER A 2 -14.08 -7.65 -43.54
C SER A 2 -12.84 -8.23 -44.24
N THR A 3 -11.71 -8.51 -43.60
CA THR A 3 -11.35 -8.64 -42.17
C THR A 3 -9.82 -8.51 -42.09
N LEU A 4 -9.30 -7.47 -41.43
CA LEU A 4 -7.87 -7.35 -41.07
C LEU A 4 -7.54 -8.12 -39.77
N THR A 5 -8.32 -9.16 -39.45
CA THR A 5 -8.37 -9.80 -38.13
C THR A 5 -8.15 -11.31 -38.18
N GLU A 6 -7.29 -11.83 -39.06
CA GLU A 6 -7.03 -13.28 -39.17
C GLU A 6 -5.55 -13.68 -39.01
N LEU A 7 -4.71 -12.80 -38.46
CA LEU A 7 -3.32 -13.15 -38.09
C LEU A 7 -3.16 -13.51 -36.60
N PHE A 8 -4.25 -13.50 -35.82
CA PHE A 8 -4.25 -13.73 -34.37
C PHE A 8 -4.43 -15.20 -33.94
N GLU A 9 -4.43 -16.17 -34.87
CA GLU A 9 -4.65 -17.59 -34.56
C GLU A 9 -3.41 -18.50 -34.71
N SER A 10 -2.21 -17.95 -34.87
CA SER A 10 -1.03 -18.80 -34.74
C SER A 10 -0.89 -19.25 -33.28
N LYS A 11 -1.02 -20.56 -33.06
CA LYS A 11 -0.77 -21.24 -31.76
C LYS A 11 0.51 -20.75 -31.08
N VAL A 12 1.53 -20.43 -31.87
CA VAL A 12 2.80 -19.83 -31.43
C VAL A 12 2.62 -18.51 -30.68
N VAL A 13 1.75 -17.61 -31.16
CA VAL A 13 1.48 -16.33 -30.50
C VAL A 13 0.75 -16.55 -29.18
N ARG A 14 -0.22 -17.47 -29.16
CA ARG A 14 -0.95 -17.83 -27.94
C ARG A 14 -0.02 -18.45 -26.89
N ASP A 15 0.83 -19.38 -27.32
CA ASP A 15 1.80 -20.05 -26.45
C ASP A 15 2.85 -19.06 -25.92
N LEU A 16 3.28 -18.08 -26.74
CA LEU A 16 4.20 -17.04 -26.30
C LEU A 16 3.57 -16.09 -25.28
N VAL A 17 2.34 -15.63 -25.52
CA VAL A 17 1.58 -14.78 -24.58
C VAL A 17 1.36 -15.52 -23.26
N GLN A 18 1.01 -16.80 -23.31
CA GLN A 18 0.76 -17.61 -22.13
C GLN A 18 2.05 -17.91 -21.34
N LYS A 19 3.17 -18.10 -22.03
CA LYS A 19 4.48 -18.27 -21.41
C LYS A 19 4.96 -16.99 -20.71
N VAL A 20 4.84 -15.84 -21.37
CA VAL A 20 5.19 -14.53 -20.78
C VAL A 20 4.31 -14.22 -19.56
N ALA A 21 3.00 -14.53 -19.62
CA ALA A 21 2.10 -14.31 -18.50
C ALA A 21 2.44 -15.16 -17.26
N THR A 22 2.98 -16.37 -17.47
CA THR A 22 3.33 -17.30 -16.39
C THR A 22 4.70 -16.96 -15.78
N GLU A 23 5.67 -16.56 -16.60
CA GLU A 23 7.02 -16.19 -16.15
C GLU A 23 7.02 -14.86 -15.37
N SER A 24 6.11 -13.93 -15.69
CA SER A 24 6.04 -12.62 -15.04
C SER A 24 5.37 -12.62 -13.66
N GLN A 25 4.68 -13.70 -13.26
CA GLN A 25 3.96 -13.77 -11.99
C GLN A 25 4.80 -14.26 -10.81
N VAL A 26 5.97 -14.85 -11.06
CA VAL A 26 6.80 -15.44 -9.99
C VAL A 26 7.65 -14.40 -9.27
N ALA A 27 7.92 -13.24 -9.88
CA ALA A 27 8.81 -12.23 -9.29
C ALA A 27 8.12 -11.20 -8.38
N LEU A 28 6.77 -11.12 -8.37
CA LEU A 28 6.03 -10.15 -7.55
C LEU A 28 5.29 -10.77 -6.35
N SER A 29 5.50 -12.06 -6.09
CA SER A 29 4.63 -12.80 -5.15
C SER A 29 5.24 -13.12 -3.79
N ALA A 30 6.53 -12.80 -3.52
CA ALA A 30 7.09 -13.05 -2.19
C ALA A 30 8.41 -12.30 -1.93
N LEU A 31 8.33 -11.02 -1.57
CA LEU A 31 8.96 -10.69 -0.29
C LEU A 31 7.80 -10.65 0.70
N PRO A 32 7.71 -11.58 1.66
CA PRO A 32 6.97 -11.25 2.85
C PRO A 32 7.73 -10.04 3.42
N ALA A 33 7.16 -8.84 3.27
CA ALA A 33 7.39 -7.81 4.27
C ALA A 33 7.16 -8.54 5.59
N ALA A 34 8.23 -8.74 6.35
CA ALA A 34 8.17 -9.52 7.57
C ALA A 34 7.11 -8.85 8.44
N ALA A 35 5.89 -9.41 8.43
CA ALA A 35 4.88 -9.12 9.41
C ALA A 35 5.37 -9.83 10.67
N SER A 36 6.40 -9.24 11.27
CA SER A 36 6.74 -9.50 12.66
C SER A 36 5.43 -9.33 13.44
N GLU A 37 5.06 -10.34 14.23
CA GLU A 37 3.95 -10.20 15.16
C GLU A 37 4.23 -8.96 16.00
N VAL A 38 3.39 -7.93 15.83
CA VAL A 38 3.53 -6.67 16.57
C VAL A 38 3.33 -7.01 18.04
N ASP A 39 4.37 -6.84 18.85
CA ASP A 39 4.27 -6.97 20.29
C ASP A 39 3.51 -5.73 20.81
N PRO A 40 2.27 -5.88 21.28
CA PRO A 40 1.48 -4.74 21.75
C PRO A 40 2.11 -4.04 22.96
N ASP A 41 3.01 -4.72 23.67
CA ASP A 41 3.72 -4.19 24.83
C ASP A 41 5.09 -3.58 24.47
N ASP A 42 5.62 -3.78 23.25
CA ASP A 42 6.87 -3.15 22.83
C ASP A 42 6.64 -1.65 22.58
N PRO A 43 7.24 -0.76 23.39
CA PRO A 43 7.04 0.67 23.23
C PRO A 43 7.48 1.17 21.85
N ARG A 44 8.40 0.51 21.15
CA ARG A 44 8.86 0.88 19.80
C ARG A 44 7.78 0.64 18.74
N GLU A 45 6.85 -0.26 19.01
CA GLU A 45 5.80 -0.69 18.09
C GLU A 45 4.44 -0.04 18.40
N GLN A 46 4.34 0.73 19.49
CA GLN A 46 3.18 1.54 19.85
C GLN A 46 3.07 2.81 18.97
N ILE A 47 2.79 2.59 17.70
CA ILE A 47 2.63 3.63 16.67
C ILE A 47 1.17 4.04 16.56
N GLN A 48 0.93 5.34 16.48
CA GLN A 48 -0.38 5.94 16.22
C GLN A 48 -0.37 6.65 14.87
N VAL A 49 -1.49 6.53 14.15
CA VAL A 49 -1.71 7.16 12.85
C VAL A 49 -2.59 8.38 13.03
N GLY A 50 -2.25 9.47 12.34
CA GLY A 50 -3.11 10.65 12.27
C GLY A 50 -2.85 11.49 11.03
N VAL A 51 -3.62 12.56 10.88
CA VAL A 51 -3.53 13.48 9.75
C VAL A 51 -3.06 14.85 10.24
N LEU A 52 -1.93 15.31 9.72
CA LEU A 52 -1.42 16.67 9.89
C LEU A 52 -2.15 17.59 8.91
N MET A 53 -3.04 18.41 9.44
CA MET A 53 -3.82 19.37 8.67
C MET A 53 -2.97 20.54 8.19
N ALA A 54 -3.43 21.27 7.18
CA ALA A 54 -2.74 22.44 6.62
C ALA A 54 -2.43 23.55 7.66
N ASN A 55 -3.16 23.60 8.77
CA ASN A 55 -2.92 24.52 9.89
C ASN A 55 -1.79 24.07 10.85
N GLY A 56 -1.10 22.97 10.55
CA GLY A 56 -0.02 22.41 11.36
C GLY A 56 -0.49 21.69 12.62
N ARG A 57 -1.79 21.42 12.77
CA ARG A 57 -2.34 20.64 13.89
C ARG A 57 -2.74 19.25 13.43
N LEU A 58 -2.71 18.29 14.36
CA LEU A 58 -3.28 16.97 14.13
C LEU A 58 -4.81 17.04 14.12
N ALA A 59 -5.42 16.24 13.25
CA ALA A 59 -6.87 16.06 13.19
C ALA A 59 -7.41 15.60 14.57
N PRO A 60 -8.55 16.13 15.04
CA PRO A 60 -9.12 15.79 16.34
C PRO A 60 -9.90 14.47 16.31
N ARG A 61 -9.31 13.43 15.72
CA ARG A 61 -9.88 12.09 15.54
C ARG A 61 -8.76 11.04 15.54
N ASN A 62 -9.09 9.85 16.05
CA ASN A 62 -8.24 8.67 15.97
C ASN A 62 -8.60 7.82 14.75
N PHE A 63 -7.61 7.16 14.17
CA PHE A 63 -7.75 6.24 13.04
C PHE A 63 -7.28 4.84 13.45
N ALA A 64 -7.90 3.80 12.89
CA ALA A 64 -7.51 2.42 13.13
C ALA A 64 -6.21 2.04 12.40
N ASP A 65 -6.04 2.56 11.18
CA ASP A 65 -4.89 2.29 10.34
C ASP A 65 -4.58 3.46 9.39
N ARG A 66 -3.46 3.32 8.66
CA ARG A 66 -3.02 4.30 7.66
C ARG A 66 -4.01 4.47 6.51
N ALA A 67 -4.67 3.41 6.07
CA ALA A 67 -5.60 3.48 4.95
C ALA A 67 -6.86 4.28 5.32
N GLU A 68 -7.37 4.15 6.55
CA GLU A 68 -8.48 4.96 7.05
C GLU A 68 -8.09 6.45 7.10
N ALA A 69 -6.89 6.75 7.58
CA ALA A 69 -6.39 8.13 7.63
C ALA A 69 -6.22 8.73 6.23
N GLU A 70 -5.68 7.96 5.28
CA GLU A 70 -5.52 8.37 3.88
C GLU A 70 -6.87 8.59 3.18
N ALA A 71 -7.87 7.77 3.46
CA ALA A 71 -9.22 7.93 2.92
C ALA A 71 -9.94 9.18 3.47
N TRP A 72 -9.55 9.66 4.65
CA TRP A 72 -10.10 10.86 5.28
C TRP A 72 -9.37 12.14 4.88
N ALA A 73 -8.04 12.08 4.69
CA ALA A 73 -7.18 13.24 4.47
C ALA A 73 -7.54 14.02 3.20
N PHE A 74 -7.45 15.35 3.27
CA PHE A 74 -7.51 16.20 2.09
C PHE A 74 -6.17 16.21 1.32
N PRO A 75 -6.14 16.60 0.03
CA PRO A 75 -4.92 16.54 -0.80
C PRO A 75 -3.73 17.39 -0.31
N ASP A 76 -3.98 18.42 0.49
CA ASP A 76 -2.97 19.32 1.07
C ASP A 76 -2.56 18.92 2.51
N GLU A 77 -3.09 17.80 3.02
CA GLU A 77 -2.80 17.26 4.34
C GLU A 77 -1.87 16.05 4.26
N GLN A 78 -1.26 15.68 5.39
CA GLN A 78 -0.28 14.59 5.43
C GLN A 78 -0.66 13.55 6.46
N VAL A 79 -0.68 12.27 6.04
CA VAL A 79 -0.80 11.15 6.98
C VAL A 79 0.55 10.90 7.62
N VAL A 80 0.59 11.01 8.95
CA VAL A 80 1.79 10.87 9.76
C VAL A 80 1.60 9.75 10.78
N GLU A 81 2.73 9.12 11.11
CA GLU A 81 2.82 8.08 12.13
C GLU A 81 3.81 8.54 13.19
N TRP A 82 3.43 8.39 14.46
CA TRP A 82 4.30 8.72 15.58
C TRP A 82 4.19 7.67 16.68
N ASN A 83 5.27 7.52 17.42
CA ASN A 83 5.29 6.66 18.59
C ASN A 83 4.64 7.39 19.78
N MET A 84 3.65 6.75 20.42
CA MET A 84 2.92 7.34 21.55
C MET A 84 3.76 7.47 22.82
N ILE A 85 4.74 6.59 23.00
CA ILE A 85 5.59 6.51 24.19
C ILE A 85 6.77 7.47 24.09
N CYS A 86 7.31 7.69 22.88
CA CYS A 86 8.39 8.65 22.64
C CYS A 86 7.92 10.11 22.56
N GLY A 87 6.74 10.42 23.10
CA GLY A 87 6.30 11.79 23.30
C GLY A 87 7.39 12.55 24.06
N CYS A 88 8.14 13.38 23.33
CA CYS A 88 9.05 14.33 23.93
C CYS A 88 8.19 15.29 24.75
N ASP A 89 7.97 14.94 26.01
CA ASP A 89 7.39 15.81 27.02
C ASP A 89 8.17 17.13 26.98
N ARG A 90 7.48 18.20 26.59
CA ARG A 90 7.96 19.57 26.68
C ARG A 90 6.80 20.55 26.75
#